data_AF-U5CNC0-F1
#
_entry.id   AF-U5CNC0-F1
#
_cell.length_a   1.000
_cell.length_b   1.000
_cell.length_c   1.000
_cell.angle_alpha   90.00
_cell.angle_beta   90.00
_cell.angle_gamma   90.00
#
_symmetry.space_group_name_H-M   'P 1'
#
loop_
_entity.id
_entity.type
_entity.pdbx_description
1 polymer ?
#
loop_
_entity_poly.entity_id
_entity_poly.type
_entity_poly.pdbx_seq_one_letter_code
_entity_poly.pdbx_strand_id
1 'polypeptide(L)'
;MQMVNVSLLKEHPRNKEFFDDIQGERWQEFVESIKTSGIIVPLIITQDYVVISGNQRLKAAKELGLKEVPCEIRTYEDKDGLTKEDWMLKDLIETNLRQRGIGNLNPMKLARCILELERIYGIKRGRPQKELQIMDNKTATVAELLSKNSQKEIIENFGLGERRYYQLKKLNELIPELQSLVEQGKLSASAGEQLAYLEPEQQRELFNVLGESIAELKRSEVQEIKRQLEKYKNEFLGLQQTIENLKKEKEQIENSKKELEEKLK
;
A
#
# COMPACT_ATOMS: atom_id res chain seq x y z
N MET A 1 3.63 9.72 -32.56
CA MET A 1 2.28 9.15 -32.39
C MET A 1 1.99 8.27 -33.60
N GLN A 2 1.49 7.06 -33.39
CA GLN A 2 1.22 6.05 -34.43
C GLN A 2 -0.15 5.42 -34.20
N MET A 3 -0.88 5.11 -35.28
CA MET A 3 -2.11 4.31 -35.20
C MET A 3 -1.74 2.84 -35.04
N VAL A 4 -2.27 2.20 -34.00
CA VAL A 4 -1.97 0.80 -33.68
C VAL A 4 -3.26 0.00 -33.64
N ASN A 5 -3.22 -1.20 -34.22
CA ASN A 5 -4.36 -2.11 -34.23
C ASN A 5 -4.75 -2.52 -32.81
N VAL A 6 -6.03 -2.34 -32.47
CA VAL A 6 -6.59 -2.60 -31.13
C VAL A 6 -6.39 -4.04 -30.67
N SER A 7 -6.35 -5.01 -31.60
CA SER A 7 -6.16 -6.43 -31.29
C SER A 7 -4.76 -6.78 -30.78
N LEU A 8 -3.75 -5.94 -31.09
CA LEU A 8 -2.38 -6.13 -30.61
C LEU A 8 -2.19 -5.65 -29.17
N LEU A 9 -3.03 -4.70 -28.73
CA LEU A 9 -2.88 -4.00 -27.47
C LEU A 9 -3.30 -4.87 -26.28
N LYS A 10 -2.37 -5.01 -25.32
CA LYS A 10 -2.53 -5.82 -24.11
C LYS A 10 -2.52 -4.94 -22.87
N GLU A 11 -3.43 -5.19 -21.93
CA GLU A 11 -3.37 -4.53 -20.64
C GLU A 11 -2.17 -5.05 -19.84
N HIS A 12 -1.49 -4.16 -19.10
CA HIS A 12 -0.45 -4.56 -18.18
C HIS A 12 -1.01 -5.48 -17.09
N PRO A 13 -0.40 -6.64 -16.77
CA PRO A 13 -0.98 -7.63 -15.84
C PRO A 13 -1.26 -7.05 -14.46
N ARG A 14 -0.40 -6.15 -13.98
CA ARG A 14 -0.54 -5.45 -12.69
C ARG A 14 -1.45 -4.22 -12.71
N ASN A 15 -2.03 -3.81 -13.85
CA ASN A 15 -2.84 -2.58 -13.91
C ASN A 15 -4.02 -2.60 -12.93
N LYS A 16 -4.69 -3.75 -12.80
CA LYS A 16 -5.82 -3.93 -11.87
C LYS A 16 -5.42 -3.89 -10.40
N GLU A 17 -4.14 -4.03 -10.06
CA GLU A 17 -3.68 -3.83 -8.68
C GLU A 17 -3.79 -2.36 -8.24
N PHE A 18 -3.62 -1.45 -9.20
CA PHE A 18 -3.47 -0.01 -8.97
C PHE A 18 -4.64 0.84 -9.43
N PHE A 19 -5.40 0.38 -10.42
CA PHE A 19 -6.44 1.20 -11.04
C PHE A 19 -7.69 0.40 -11.36
N ASP A 20 -8.83 0.92 -10.91
CA ASP A 20 -10.15 0.40 -11.25
C ASP A 20 -10.62 0.92 -12.61
N ASP A 21 -11.62 0.21 -13.14
CA ASP A 21 -12.38 0.64 -14.31
C ASP A 21 -13.44 1.66 -13.95
N ILE A 22 -13.73 2.55 -14.91
CA ILE A 22 -14.92 3.40 -14.83
C ILE A 22 -16.14 2.47 -15.00
N GLN A 23 -17.18 2.70 -14.20
CA GLN A 23 -18.40 1.87 -14.16
C GLN A 23 -19.66 2.73 -14.29
N GLY A 24 -20.78 2.10 -14.61
CA GLY A 24 -22.11 2.72 -14.60
C GLY A 24 -22.28 3.85 -15.62
N GLU A 25 -23.04 4.88 -15.24
CA GLU A 25 -23.35 6.03 -16.11
C GLU A 25 -22.08 6.74 -16.60
N ARG A 26 -21.08 6.92 -15.73
CA ARG A 26 -19.78 7.52 -16.10
C ARG A 26 -19.07 6.73 -17.20
N TRP A 27 -19.25 5.42 -17.27
CA TRP A 27 -18.67 4.61 -18.35
C TRP A 27 -19.38 4.90 -19.67
N GLN A 28 -20.70 4.97 -19.67
CA GLN A 28 -21.50 5.26 -20.85
C GLN A 28 -21.19 6.67 -21.41
N GLU A 29 -21.10 7.68 -20.54
CA GLU A 29 -20.66 9.02 -20.91
C GLU A 29 -19.25 9.03 -21.52
N PHE A 30 -18.34 8.26 -20.93
CA PHE A 30 -16.97 8.14 -21.43
C PHE A 30 -16.91 7.50 -22.82
N VAL A 31 -17.66 6.40 -23.03
CA VAL A 31 -17.74 5.72 -24.34
C VAL A 31 -18.36 6.64 -25.39
N GLU A 32 -19.45 7.34 -25.07
CA GLU A 32 -20.09 8.28 -26.00
C GLU A 32 -19.13 9.42 -26.35
N SER A 33 -18.36 9.95 -25.40
CA SER A 33 -17.32 10.94 -25.67
C SER A 33 -16.27 10.43 -26.67
N ILE A 34 -15.79 9.19 -26.50
CA ILE A 34 -14.85 8.58 -27.45
C ILE A 34 -15.49 8.38 -28.83
N LYS A 35 -16.77 8.04 -28.88
CA LYS A 35 -17.51 7.87 -30.14
C LYS A 35 -17.68 9.20 -30.89
N THR A 36 -18.02 10.28 -30.18
CA THR A 36 -18.27 11.60 -30.80
C THR A 36 -17.00 12.36 -31.13
N SER A 37 -15.97 12.27 -30.27
CA SER A 37 -14.78 13.11 -30.34
C SER A 37 -13.50 12.34 -30.66
N GLY A 38 -13.58 11.00 -30.71
CA GLY A 38 -12.42 10.14 -30.87
C GLY A 38 -11.54 10.09 -29.63
N ILE A 39 -10.42 9.38 -29.75
CA ILE A 39 -9.37 9.35 -28.72
C ILE A 39 -8.47 10.56 -28.93
N ILE A 40 -8.72 11.64 -28.17
CA ILE A 40 -7.95 12.89 -28.26
C ILE A 40 -6.54 12.71 -27.68
N VAL A 41 -6.44 12.13 -26.49
CA VAL A 41 -5.15 11.84 -25.86
C VAL A 41 -4.73 10.42 -26.28
N PRO A 42 -3.56 10.22 -26.88
CA PRO A 42 -3.10 8.89 -27.29
C PRO A 42 -2.84 7.97 -26.10
N LEU A 43 -2.98 6.67 -26.32
CA LEU A 43 -2.55 5.66 -25.34
C LEU A 43 -1.03 5.67 -25.25
N ILE A 44 -0.48 5.33 -24.09
CA ILE A 44 0.96 5.12 -23.93
C ILE A 44 1.18 3.61 -23.82
N ILE A 45 2.03 3.09 -24.70
CA ILE A 45 2.29 1.65 -24.81
C ILE A 45 3.79 1.35 -24.86
N THR A 46 4.16 0.12 -24.51
CA THR A 46 5.51 -0.41 -24.76
C THR A 46 5.69 -0.80 -26.23
N GLN A 47 6.93 -1.09 -26.63
CA GLN A 47 7.23 -1.73 -27.93
C GLN A 47 6.53 -3.09 -28.10
N ASP A 48 6.27 -3.78 -26.99
CA ASP A 48 5.57 -5.07 -26.93
C ASP A 48 4.02 -4.93 -26.92
N TYR A 49 3.52 -3.73 -27.23
CA TYR A 49 2.08 -3.39 -27.24
C TYR A 49 1.37 -3.53 -25.89
N VAL A 50 2.12 -3.45 -24.78
CA VAL A 50 1.55 -3.42 -23.42
C VAL A 50 1.15 -1.99 -23.09
N VAL A 51 -0.09 -1.79 -22.65
CA VAL A 51 -0.63 -0.46 -22.29
C VAL A 51 -0.15 -0.05 -20.90
N ILE A 52 0.58 1.06 -20.87
CA ILE A 52 1.06 1.75 -19.66
C ILE A 52 0.03 2.79 -19.20
N SER A 53 -0.55 3.56 -20.14
CA SER A 53 -1.67 4.46 -19.85
C SER A 53 -2.72 4.44 -20.95
N GLY A 54 -3.98 4.55 -20.53
CA GLY A 54 -5.13 4.58 -21.43
C GLY A 54 -5.94 3.29 -21.50
N ASN A 55 -5.89 2.43 -20.46
CA ASN A 55 -6.69 1.20 -20.38
C ASN A 55 -8.21 1.45 -20.57
N GLN A 56 -8.75 2.56 -20.04
CA GLN A 56 -10.16 2.91 -20.29
C GLN A 56 -10.44 3.24 -21.76
N ARG A 57 -9.52 3.95 -22.43
CA ARG A 57 -9.62 4.28 -23.86
C ARG A 57 -9.52 3.02 -24.71
N LEU A 58 -8.61 2.10 -24.37
CA LEU A 58 -8.52 0.80 -25.02
C LEU A 58 -9.83 0.01 -24.89
N LYS A 59 -10.39 -0.04 -23.68
CA LYS A 59 -11.65 -0.75 -23.40
C LYS A 59 -12.82 -0.14 -24.20
N ALA A 60 -12.93 1.19 -24.24
CA ALA A 60 -13.95 1.89 -25.01
C ALA A 60 -13.77 1.66 -26.52
N ALA A 61 -12.53 1.68 -27.02
CA ALA A 61 -12.22 1.39 -28.42
C ALA A 61 -12.63 -0.04 -28.82
N LYS A 62 -12.40 -1.01 -27.94
CA LYS A 62 -12.85 -2.40 -28.14
C LYS A 62 -14.38 -2.49 -28.18
N GLU A 63 -15.06 -1.82 -27.25
CA GLU A 63 -16.53 -1.78 -27.19
C GLU A 63 -17.15 -1.13 -28.45
N LEU A 64 -16.54 -0.05 -28.95
CA LEU A 64 -16.96 0.65 -30.17
C LEU A 64 -16.53 -0.05 -31.47
N GLY A 65 -15.79 -1.16 -31.40
CA GLY A 65 -15.30 -1.87 -32.57
C GLY A 65 -14.28 -1.10 -33.41
N LEU A 66 -13.52 -0.17 -32.80
CA LEU A 66 -12.48 0.57 -33.49
C LEU A 66 -11.34 -0.38 -33.90
N LYS A 67 -10.87 -0.25 -35.15
CA LYS A 67 -9.78 -1.08 -35.67
C LYS A 67 -8.42 -0.64 -35.15
N GLU A 68 -8.21 0.66 -35.05
CA GLU A 68 -6.93 1.27 -34.67
C GLU A 68 -7.15 2.45 -33.73
N VAL A 69 -6.17 2.69 -32.86
CA VAL A 69 -6.17 3.81 -31.90
C VAL A 69 -4.82 4.53 -31.87
N PRO A 70 -4.80 5.85 -31.62
CA PRO A 70 -3.55 6.61 -31.56
C PRO A 70 -2.76 6.23 -30.31
N CYS A 71 -1.48 5.91 -30.52
CA CYS A 71 -0.56 5.47 -29.47
C CYS A 71 0.77 6.23 -29.51
N GLU A 72 1.37 6.41 -28.34
CA GLU A 72 2.75 6.80 -28.10
C GLU A 72 3.51 5.56 -27.62
N ILE A 73 4.54 5.15 -28.37
CA ILE A 73 5.36 3.99 -28.03
C ILE A 73 6.54 4.46 -27.18
N ARG A 74 6.70 3.85 -26.00
CA ARG A 74 7.81 4.06 -25.09
C ARG A 74 8.68 2.82 -24.97
N THR A 75 9.97 3.05 -24.80
CA THR A 75 10.97 1.99 -24.59
C THR A 75 11.42 2.02 -23.14
N TYR A 76 11.56 0.84 -22.57
CA TYR A 76 12.00 0.62 -21.19
C TYR A 76 13.13 -0.40 -21.23
N GLU A 77 14.19 -0.10 -20.49
CA GLU A 77 15.42 -0.88 -20.42
C GLU A 77 15.89 -0.92 -18.96
N ASP A 78 16.66 -1.95 -18.63
CA ASP A 78 17.33 -2.02 -17.33
C ASP A 78 18.33 -0.87 -17.22
N LYS A 79 18.09 0.05 -16.29
CA LYS A 79 18.95 1.20 -16.05
C LYS A 79 18.78 1.72 -14.65
N ASP A 80 19.81 2.42 -14.16
CA ASP A 80 19.82 3.05 -12.84
C ASP A 80 19.56 2.06 -11.68
N GLY A 81 19.92 0.78 -11.86
CA GLY A 81 19.68 -0.27 -10.86
C GLY A 81 18.23 -0.75 -10.76
N LEU A 82 17.36 -0.32 -11.68
CA LEU A 82 15.98 -0.75 -11.80
C LEU A 82 15.79 -1.59 -13.06
N THR A 83 14.92 -2.59 -12.97
CA THR A 83 14.58 -3.44 -14.12
C THR A 83 13.66 -2.70 -15.10
N LYS A 84 13.57 -3.18 -16.34
CA LYS A 84 12.58 -2.77 -17.34
C LYS A 84 11.18 -2.74 -16.75
N GLU A 85 10.83 -3.77 -15.97
CA GLU A 85 9.52 -3.89 -15.32
C GLU A 85 9.30 -2.81 -14.25
N ASP A 86 10.31 -2.51 -13.44
CA ASP A 86 10.21 -1.42 -12.44
C ASP A 86 9.97 -0.07 -13.12
N TRP A 87 10.67 0.21 -14.23
CA TRP A 87 10.46 1.43 -15.00
C TRP A 87 9.08 1.51 -15.64
N MET A 88 8.57 0.38 -16.15
CA MET A 88 7.21 0.27 -16.67
C MET A 88 6.17 0.54 -15.59
N LEU A 89 6.31 -0.07 -14.42
CA LEU A 89 5.40 0.10 -13.28
C LEU A 89 5.43 1.53 -12.73
N LYS A 90 6.62 2.13 -12.63
CA LYS A 90 6.78 3.54 -12.25
C LYS A 90 5.96 4.43 -13.18
N ASP A 91 6.20 4.33 -14.50
CA ASP A 91 5.50 5.17 -15.47
C ASP A 91 3.98 4.89 -15.49
N LEU A 92 3.58 3.62 -15.37
CA LEU A 92 2.19 3.20 -15.25
C LEU A 92 1.51 3.92 -14.08
N ILE A 93 2.14 3.91 -12.89
CA ILE A 93 1.55 4.53 -11.71
C ILE A 93 1.57 6.05 -11.83
N GLU A 94 2.72 6.66 -12.10
CA GLU A 94 2.88 8.12 -12.08
C GLU A 94 2.04 8.82 -13.16
N THR A 95 2.05 8.28 -14.38
CA THR A 95 1.31 8.87 -15.50
C THR A 95 -0.19 8.75 -15.26
N ASN A 96 -0.69 7.61 -14.77
CA ASN A 96 -2.12 7.45 -14.49
C ASN A 96 -2.58 8.28 -13.28
N LEU A 97 -1.77 8.40 -12.22
CA LEU A 97 -2.10 9.28 -11.08
C LEU A 97 -2.19 10.75 -11.51
N ARG A 98 -1.26 11.21 -12.35
CA ARG A 98 -1.26 12.59 -12.87
C ARG A 98 -2.45 12.87 -13.78
N GLN A 99 -2.81 11.91 -14.65
CA GLN A 99 -3.90 12.09 -15.61
C GLN A 99 -5.30 11.94 -14.98
N ARG A 100 -5.49 10.97 -14.07
CA ARG A 100 -6.79 10.73 -13.43
C ARG A 100 -7.08 11.68 -12.28
N GLY A 101 -6.04 12.23 -11.66
CA GLY A 101 -6.15 12.93 -10.39
C GLY A 101 -6.38 11.96 -9.23
N ILE A 102 -5.78 12.27 -8.09
CA ILE A 102 -5.67 11.32 -6.95
C ILE A 102 -6.99 11.12 -6.22
N GLY A 103 -7.89 12.10 -6.27
CA GLY A 103 -9.22 11.99 -5.65
C GLY A 103 -10.13 10.94 -6.29
N ASN A 104 -9.80 10.45 -7.49
CA ASN A 104 -10.61 9.47 -8.22
C ASN A 104 -10.23 8.02 -7.95
N LEU A 105 -9.19 7.76 -7.13
CA LEU A 105 -8.77 6.42 -6.79
C LEU A 105 -9.34 5.94 -5.45
N ASN A 106 -9.64 4.66 -5.40
CA ASN A 106 -9.91 3.96 -4.17
C ASN A 106 -8.72 4.08 -3.18
N PRO A 107 -8.96 4.28 -1.87
CA PRO A 107 -7.90 4.37 -0.87
C PRO A 107 -6.90 3.22 -0.89
N MET A 108 -7.33 1.96 -1.04
CA MET A 108 -6.40 0.82 -1.10
C MET A 108 -5.58 0.80 -2.37
N LYS A 109 -6.17 1.13 -3.51
CA LYS A 109 -5.44 1.22 -4.77
C LYS A 109 -4.34 2.28 -4.70
N LEU A 110 -4.67 3.44 -4.16
CA LEU A 110 -3.70 4.51 -3.93
C LEU A 110 -2.63 4.11 -2.90
N ALA A 111 -3.00 3.37 -1.86
CA ALA A 111 -2.06 2.80 -0.89
C ALA A 111 -1.05 1.84 -1.55
N ARG A 112 -1.51 0.99 -2.48
CA ARG A 112 -0.66 0.09 -3.29
C ARG A 112 0.25 0.87 -4.23
N CYS A 113 -0.26 1.91 -4.89
CA CYS A 113 0.56 2.80 -5.70
C CYS A 113 1.71 3.43 -4.89
N ILE A 114 1.40 3.95 -3.70
CA ILE A 114 2.42 4.53 -2.82
C ILE A 114 3.47 3.49 -2.41
N LEU A 115 3.03 2.29 -2.00
CA LEU A 115 3.95 1.23 -1.58
C LEU A 115 4.88 0.81 -2.72
N GLU A 116 4.33 0.65 -3.93
CA GLU A 116 5.10 0.27 -5.11
C GLU A 116 6.09 1.36 -5.52
N LEU A 117 5.70 2.64 -5.48
CA LEU A 117 6.62 3.75 -5.74
C LEU A 117 7.71 3.85 -4.69
N GLU A 118 7.40 3.67 -3.39
CA GLU A 118 8.42 3.62 -2.34
C GLU A 118 9.42 2.48 -2.58
N ARG A 119 8.93 1.30 -3.00
CA ARG A 119 9.79 0.16 -3.36
C ARG A 119 10.72 0.52 -4.53
N ILE A 120 10.17 1.06 -5.62
CA ILE A 120 10.93 1.43 -6.82
C ILE A 120 11.95 2.53 -6.51
N TYR A 121 11.60 3.51 -5.68
CA TYR A 121 12.53 4.57 -5.26
C TYR A 121 13.53 4.13 -4.20
N GLY A 122 13.47 2.89 -3.71
CA GLY A 122 14.37 2.41 -2.67
C GLY A 122 14.20 3.12 -1.33
N ILE A 123 13.01 3.69 -1.08
CA ILE A 123 12.68 4.40 0.17
C ILE A 123 12.55 3.36 1.29
N LYS A 124 13.60 3.19 2.09
CA LYS A 124 13.59 2.30 3.26
C LYS A 124 12.93 2.97 4.48
N ARG A 125 12.23 2.18 5.29
CA ARG A 125 11.69 2.61 6.60
C ARG A 125 12.86 2.82 7.58
N GLY A 126 13.22 4.06 7.87
CA GLY A 126 14.23 4.38 8.89
C GLY A 126 14.72 5.82 8.82
N ARG A 127 15.35 6.30 9.90
CA ARG A 127 16.09 7.57 9.91
C ARG A 127 17.01 7.59 8.67
N PRO A 128 17.11 8.71 7.93
CA PRO A 128 18.18 8.86 6.96
C PRO A 128 19.47 8.53 7.71
N GLN A 129 20.24 7.56 7.22
CA GLN A 129 21.56 7.30 7.77
C GLN A 129 22.36 8.58 7.54
N LYS A 130 22.41 9.46 8.56
CA LYS A 130 23.42 10.49 8.64
C LYS A 130 24.76 9.73 8.65
N GLU A 131 25.66 10.19 7.79
CA GLU A 131 27.06 9.80 7.67
C GLU A 131 27.34 8.56 6.79
N LEU A 132 27.47 8.81 5.49
CA LEU A 132 28.74 8.48 4.86
C LEU A 132 29.53 9.80 4.78
N GLN A 133 30.71 9.80 5.41
CA GLN A 133 31.67 10.90 5.34
C GLN A 133 31.97 11.19 3.87
N ILE A 134 31.91 12.47 3.53
CA ILE A 134 32.46 13.02 2.29
C ILE A 134 33.95 12.69 2.31
N MET A 135 34.35 11.64 1.58
CA MET A 135 35.72 11.49 1.13
C MET A 135 35.78 12.01 -0.30
N ASP A 136 36.66 12.99 -0.49
CA ASP A 136 36.91 13.68 -1.73
C ASP A 136 37.12 12.73 -2.92
N ASN A 137 36.54 13.12 -4.05
CA ASN A 137 36.82 12.63 -5.40
C ASN A 137 36.37 11.20 -5.76
N LYS A 138 35.12 11.08 -6.24
CA LYS A 138 34.74 10.61 -7.60
C LYS A 138 33.25 10.24 -7.64
N THR A 139 32.56 10.79 -8.64
CA THR A 139 31.25 10.39 -9.21
C THR A 139 30.20 9.88 -8.21
N ALA A 140 29.20 10.73 -7.92
CA ALA A 140 28.01 10.32 -7.18
C ALA A 140 27.44 9.02 -7.78
N THR A 141 27.21 8.03 -6.94
CA THR A 141 26.59 6.76 -7.36
C THR A 141 25.11 7.00 -7.64
N VAL A 142 24.53 6.24 -8.57
CA VAL A 142 23.12 6.40 -8.97
C VAL A 142 22.14 6.20 -7.80
N ALA A 143 22.55 5.43 -6.78
CA ALA A 143 21.84 5.31 -5.51
C ALA A 143 21.71 6.65 -4.76
N GLU A 144 22.65 7.58 -4.90
CA GLU A 144 22.61 8.93 -4.30
C GLU A 144 21.73 9.92 -5.08
N LEU A 145 21.45 9.63 -6.36
CA LEU A 145 20.52 10.42 -7.17
C LEU A 145 19.07 9.96 -6.98
N LEU A 146 18.84 8.64 -6.86
CA LEU A 146 17.53 8.06 -6.55
C LEU A 146 17.14 8.24 -5.08
N SER A 147 18.10 8.39 -4.16
CA SER A 147 17.84 8.63 -2.73
C SER A 147 17.29 10.03 -2.41
N LYS A 148 17.21 10.92 -3.40
CA LYS A 148 16.56 12.24 -3.24
C LYS A 148 15.04 12.18 -3.30
N ASN A 149 14.48 11.13 -3.92
CA ASN A 149 13.03 10.89 -3.95
C ASN A 149 12.55 10.44 -2.58
N SER A 150 12.50 11.38 -1.65
CA SER A 150 12.01 11.16 -0.30
C SER A 150 10.48 11.01 -0.31
N GLN A 151 9.92 10.50 0.78
CA GLN A 151 8.46 10.50 0.99
C GLN A 151 7.85 11.87 0.74
N LYS A 152 8.59 12.96 1.05
CA LYS A 152 8.17 14.33 0.78
C LYS A 152 7.99 14.62 -0.71
N GLU A 153 8.86 14.11 -1.57
CA GLU A 153 8.70 14.33 -3.01
C GLU A 153 7.48 13.59 -3.56
N ILE A 154 7.18 12.37 -3.08
CA ILE A 154 5.93 11.69 -3.44
C ILE A 154 4.74 12.53 -2.97
N ILE A 155 4.76 13.00 -1.72
CA ILE A 155 3.70 13.84 -1.15
C ILE A 155 3.49 15.10 -2.00
N GLU A 156 4.56 15.82 -2.36
CA GLU A 156 4.52 17.05 -3.13
C GLU A 156 4.12 16.82 -4.59
N ASN A 157 4.75 15.88 -5.29
CA ASN A 157 4.48 15.58 -6.70
C ASN A 157 3.05 15.13 -6.96
N PHE A 158 2.46 14.48 -5.97
CA PHE A 158 1.07 14.01 -6.01
C PHE A 158 0.14 14.97 -5.22
N GLY A 159 0.61 16.08 -4.65
CA GLY A 159 -0.25 17.00 -3.90
C GLY A 159 -1.05 16.32 -2.78
N LEU A 160 -0.50 15.26 -2.18
CA LEU A 160 -1.06 14.59 -1.02
C LEU A 160 -0.75 15.40 0.24
N GLY A 161 -1.67 15.45 1.20
CA GLY A 161 -1.30 15.91 2.55
C GLY A 161 -0.48 14.85 3.28
N GLU A 162 0.51 15.25 4.09
CA GLU A 162 1.38 14.30 4.83
C GLU A 162 0.57 13.29 5.65
N ARG A 163 -0.45 13.75 6.39
CA ARG A 163 -1.34 12.88 7.17
C ARG A 163 -2.03 11.84 6.28
N ARG A 164 -2.49 12.24 5.09
CA ARG A 164 -3.17 11.34 4.16
C ARG A 164 -2.20 10.32 3.58
N TYR A 165 -0.97 10.73 3.27
CA TYR A 165 0.10 9.83 2.82
C TYR A 165 0.39 8.74 3.85
N TYR A 166 0.65 9.12 5.10
CA TYR A 166 0.95 8.14 6.15
C TYR A 166 -0.25 7.24 6.47
N GLN A 167 -1.47 7.79 6.45
CA GLN A 167 -2.69 7.00 6.57
C GLN A 167 -2.77 5.93 5.48
N LEU A 168 -2.63 6.32 4.21
CA LEU A 168 -2.67 5.40 3.06
C LEU A 168 -1.60 4.33 3.17
N LYS A 169 -0.36 4.73 3.47
CA LYS A 169 0.75 3.81 3.67
C LYS A 169 0.44 2.77 4.74
N LYS A 170 -0.16 3.21 5.86
CA LYS A 170 -0.52 2.35 6.99
C LYS A 170 -1.56 1.29 6.62
N LEU A 171 -2.45 1.56 5.66
CA LEU A 171 -3.44 0.57 5.20
C LEU A 171 -2.81 -0.69 4.59
N ASN A 172 -1.58 -0.62 4.06
CA ASN A 172 -0.89 -1.80 3.53
C ASN A 172 -0.47 -2.79 4.64
N GLU A 173 -0.59 -2.43 5.92
CA GLU A 173 -0.32 -3.30 7.07
C GLU A 173 -1.58 -4.03 7.57
N LEU A 174 -2.72 -3.83 6.90
CA LEU A 174 -3.92 -4.61 7.13
C LEU A 174 -3.76 -6.04 6.61
N ILE A 175 -4.37 -7.00 7.29
CA ILE A 175 -4.57 -8.36 6.75
C ILE A 175 -5.41 -8.33 5.44
N PRO A 176 -5.25 -9.32 4.54
CA PRO A 176 -5.92 -9.31 3.23
C PRO A 176 -7.45 -9.12 3.28
N GLU A 177 -8.10 -9.71 4.28
CA GLU A 177 -9.54 -9.63 4.49
C GLU A 177 -9.97 -8.18 4.76
N LEU A 178 -9.24 -7.47 5.62
CA LEU A 178 -9.49 -6.06 5.93
C LEU A 178 -9.13 -5.15 4.76
N GLN A 179 -8.05 -5.43 4.04
CA GLN A 179 -7.73 -4.67 2.81
C GLN A 179 -8.87 -4.78 1.79
N SER A 180 -9.46 -5.97 1.64
CA SER A 180 -10.60 -6.19 0.74
C SER A 180 -11.82 -5.36 1.15
N LEU A 181 -12.12 -5.27 2.46
CA LEU A 181 -13.22 -4.45 2.95
C LEU A 181 -13.00 -2.95 2.69
N VAL A 182 -11.77 -2.45 2.84
CA VAL A 182 -11.45 -1.05 2.51
C VAL A 182 -11.55 -0.81 1.01
N GLU A 183 -11.04 -1.75 0.20
CA GLU A 183 -11.11 -1.68 -1.26
C GLU A 183 -12.55 -1.74 -1.79
N GLN A 184 -13.45 -2.49 -1.15
CA GLN A 184 -14.87 -2.50 -1.50
C GLN A 184 -15.62 -1.25 -1.00
N GLY A 185 -14.97 -0.38 -0.22
CA GLY A 185 -15.61 0.78 0.41
C GLY A 185 -16.51 0.43 1.60
N LYS A 186 -16.55 -0.84 2.03
CA LYS A 186 -17.32 -1.31 3.19
C LYS A 186 -16.71 -0.84 4.51
N LEU A 187 -15.38 -0.81 4.58
CA LEU A 187 -14.62 -0.30 5.72
C LEU A 187 -13.97 1.03 5.37
N SER A 188 -14.22 2.08 6.15
CA SER A 188 -13.62 3.39 5.89
C SER A 188 -12.09 3.35 6.03
N ALA A 189 -11.37 4.08 5.18
CA ALA A 189 -9.90 4.17 5.27
C ALA A 189 -9.40 4.66 6.65
N SER A 190 -10.17 5.51 7.33
CA SER A 190 -9.82 5.99 8.67
C SER A 190 -9.99 4.93 9.76
N ALA A 191 -10.99 4.05 9.65
CA ALA A 191 -11.15 2.91 10.55
C ALA A 191 -10.12 1.82 10.23
N GLY A 192 -9.89 1.54 8.94
CA GLY A 192 -8.83 0.65 8.47
C GLY A 192 -7.44 1.08 8.97
N GLU A 193 -7.13 2.37 8.94
CA GLU A 193 -5.87 2.88 9.53
C GLU A 193 -5.76 2.55 11.02
N GLN A 194 -6.85 2.67 11.79
CA GLN A 194 -6.81 2.31 13.22
C GLN A 194 -6.58 0.81 13.43
N LEU A 195 -7.23 -0.03 12.63
CA LEU A 195 -7.05 -1.49 12.66
C LEU A 195 -5.63 -1.88 12.27
N ALA A 196 -5.01 -1.18 11.32
CA ALA A 196 -3.63 -1.42 10.89
C ALA A 196 -2.56 -1.09 11.96
N TYR A 197 -2.93 -0.43 13.06
CA TYR A 197 -2.04 -0.28 14.21
C TYR A 197 -2.07 -1.47 15.16
N LEU A 198 -2.98 -2.43 14.97
CA LEU A 198 -2.95 -3.70 15.67
C LEU A 198 -1.97 -4.64 14.97
N GLU A 199 -1.37 -5.56 15.73
CA GLU A 199 -0.55 -6.63 15.15
C GLU A 199 -1.42 -7.54 14.26
N PRO A 200 -0.85 -8.17 13.22
CA PRO A 200 -1.61 -9.00 12.28
C PRO A 200 -2.45 -10.10 12.95
N GLU A 201 -1.95 -10.70 14.03
CA GLU A 201 -2.66 -11.71 14.83
C GLU A 201 -3.90 -11.11 15.49
N GLN A 202 -3.78 -9.93 16.09
CA GLN A 202 -4.89 -9.22 16.73
C GLN A 202 -5.94 -8.79 15.72
N GLN A 203 -5.50 -8.34 14.53
CA GLN A 203 -6.43 -8.03 13.43
C GLN A 203 -7.24 -9.27 13.04
N ARG A 204 -6.58 -10.43 12.93
CA ARG A 204 -7.21 -11.69 12.56
C ARG A 204 -8.15 -12.20 13.64
N GLU A 205 -7.77 -12.11 14.92
CA GLU A 205 -8.65 -12.44 16.04
C GLU A 205 -9.89 -11.56 16.05
N LEU A 206 -9.73 -10.25 15.91
CA LEU A 206 -10.86 -9.32 15.87
C LEU A 206 -11.78 -9.60 14.67
N PHE A 207 -11.21 -9.86 13.50
CA PHE A 207 -11.95 -10.26 12.31
C PHE A 207 -12.70 -11.58 12.50
N ASN A 208 -12.10 -12.57 13.16
CA ASN A 208 -12.74 -13.86 13.43
C ASN A 208 -13.92 -13.74 14.41
N VAL A 209 -13.81 -12.84 15.40
CA VAL A 209 -14.86 -12.61 16.40
C VAL A 209 -16.04 -11.81 15.82
N LEU A 210 -15.75 -10.76 15.04
CA LEU A 210 -16.78 -9.86 14.52
C LEU A 210 -17.29 -10.26 13.13
N GLY A 211 -16.53 -11.04 12.38
CA GLY A 211 -16.82 -11.34 10.98
C GLY A 211 -16.96 -10.07 10.15
N GLU A 212 -17.98 -10.00 9.29
CA GLU A 212 -18.22 -8.83 8.44
C GLU A 212 -18.65 -7.57 9.20
N SER A 213 -19.17 -7.69 10.42
CA SER A 213 -19.62 -6.52 11.21
C SER A 213 -18.44 -5.62 11.63
N ILE A 214 -17.20 -6.10 11.52
CA ILE A 214 -16.00 -5.29 11.69
C ILE A 214 -15.97 -4.07 10.75
N ALA A 215 -16.63 -4.16 9.59
CA ALA A 215 -16.75 -3.07 8.63
C ALA A 215 -17.57 -1.88 9.17
N GLU A 216 -18.47 -2.14 10.13
CA GLU A 216 -19.34 -1.14 10.74
C GLU A 216 -18.62 -0.32 11.83
N LEU A 217 -17.45 -0.78 12.28
CA LEU A 217 -16.69 -0.10 13.32
C LEU A 217 -16.27 1.30 12.89
N LYS A 218 -16.65 2.27 13.71
CA LYS A 218 -16.17 3.65 13.62
C LYS A 218 -14.74 3.73 14.12
N ARG A 219 -14.01 4.72 13.62
CA ARG A 219 -12.65 5.05 14.07
C ARG A 219 -12.53 5.11 15.60
N SER A 220 -13.49 5.71 16.29
CA SER A 220 -13.50 5.85 17.75
C SER A 220 -13.64 4.51 18.48
N GLU A 221 -14.41 3.57 17.92
CA GLU A 221 -14.64 2.25 18.51
C GLU A 221 -13.37 1.41 18.40
N VAL A 222 -12.69 1.44 17.24
CA VAL A 222 -11.38 0.78 17.07
C VAL A 222 -10.33 1.37 18.01
N GLN A 223 -10.36 2.70 18.23
CA GLN A 223 -9.47 3.34 19.20
C GLN A 223 -9.72 2.88 20.64
N GLU A 224 -10.99 2.69 21.01
CA GLU A 224 -11.34 2.17 22.33
C GLU A 224 -10.87 0.72 22.51
N ILE A 225 -11.09 -0.14 21.50
CA ILE A 225 -10.60 -1.52 21.50
C ILE A 225 -9.08 -1.56 21.72
N LYS A 226 -8.32 -0.73 21.00
CA LYS A 226 -6.86 -0.62 21.18
C LYS A 226 -6.49 -0.21 22.60
N ARG A 227 -7.19 0.77 23.17
CA ARG A 227 -6.93 1.24 24.54
C ARG A 227 -7.17 0.13 25.56
N GLN A 228 -8.23 -0.66 25.37
CA GLN A 228 -8.54 -1.80 26.22
C GLN A 228 -7.52 -2.92 26.08
N LEU A 229 -7.09 -3.26 24.86
CA LEU A 229 -6.04 -4.25 24.61
C LEU A 229 -4.73 -3.86 25.31
N GLU A 230 -4.33 -2.60 25.21
CA GLU A 230 -3.12 -2.12 25.89
C GLU A 230 -3.26 -2.18 27.42
N LYS A 231 -4.44 -1.85 27.95
CA LYS A 231 -4.72 -1.99 29.38
C LYS A 231 -4.61 -3.45 29.84
N TYR A 232 -5.28 -4.38 29.15
CA TYR A 232 -5.24 -5.81 29.49
C TYR A 232 -3.83 -6.40 29.36
N LYS A 233 -3.06 -5.96 28.36
CA LYS A 233 -1.66 -6.36 28.20
C LYS A 233 -0.81 -5.94 29.41
N ASN A 234 -0.97 -4.71 29.88
CA ASN A 234 -0.25 -4.21 31.05
C ASN A 234 -0.67 -4.92 32.34
N GLU A 235 -1.97 -5.18 32.53
CA GLU A 235 -2.48 -5.97 33.67
C GLU A 235 -1.94 -7.40 33.64
N PHE A 236 -1.92 -8.05 32.48
CA PHE A 236 -1.38 -9.40 32.30
C PHE A 236 0.11 -9.47 32.62
N LEU A 237 0.92 -8.51 32.16
CA LEU A 237 2.35 -8.42 32.49
C LEU A 237 2.56 -8.27 34.01
N GLY A 238 1.74 -7.44 34.68
CA GLY A 238 1.77 -7.28 36.13
C GLY A 238 1.48 -8.60 36.85
N LEU A 239 0.43 -9.31 36.44
CA LEU A 239 0.08 -10.62 37.01
C LEU A 239 1.17 -11.66 36.77
N GLN A 240 1.79 -11.69 35.59
CA GLN A 240 2.90 -12.59 35.30
C GLN A 240 4.08 -12.36 36.26
N GLN A 241 4.40 -11.10 36.54
CA GLN A 241 5.48 -10.75 37.48
C GLN A 241 5.12 -11.13 38.92
N THR A 242 3.87 -10.93 39.34
CA THR A 242 3.39 -11.39 40.65
C THR A 242 3.49 -12.91 40.78
N ILE A 243 3.06 -13.66 39.76
CA ILE A 243 3.16 -15.13 39.73
C ILE A 243 4.63 -15.57 39.84
N GLU A 244 5.55 -14.90 39.14
CA GLU A 244 6.98 -15.22 39.22
C GLU A 244 7.55 -14.99 40.63
N ASN A 245 7.18 -13.89 41.28
CA ASN A 245 7.60 -13.59 42.65
C ASN A 245 7.05 -14.61 43.65
N LEU A 246 5.76 -14.95 43.58
CA LEU A 246 5.14 -15.95 44.45
C LEU A 246 5.76 -17.34 44.27
N LYS A 247 6.20 -17.69 43.04
CA LYS A 247 6.94 -18.94 42.80
C LYS A 247 8.29 -18.95 43.52
N LYS A 248 9.03 -17.84 43.50
CA LYS A 248 10.33 -17.70 44.20
C LYS A 248 10.14 -17.76 45.71
N GLU A 249 9.14 -17.06 46.25
CA GLU A 249 8.83 -17.11 47.69
C GLU A 249 8.43 -18.52 48.14
N LYS A 250 7.61 -19.22 47.34
CA LYS A 250 7.23 -20.60 47.62
C LYS A 250 8.46 -21.52 47.68
N GLU A 251 9.37 -21.39 46.72
CA GLU A 251 10.61 -22.20 46.68
C GLU A 251 11.50 -21.93 47.91
N GLN A 252 11.62 -20.67 48.33
CA GLN A 252 12.34 -20.31 49.56
C GLN A 252 11.72 -20.96 50.80
N ILE A 253 10.39 -20.87 50.94
CA ILE A 253 9.67 -21.49 52.06
C ILE A 253 9.85 -23.01 52.06
N GLU A 254 9.76 -23.66 50.89
CA GLU A 254 9.97 -25.11 50.77
C GLU A 254 11.40 -25.52 51.17
N ASN A 255 12.41 -24.73 50.80
CA ASN A 255 13.80 -24.98 51.21
C ASN A 255 13.99 -24.77 52.72
N SER A 256 13.49 -23.68 53.29
CA SER A 256 13.54 -23.44 54.74
C SER A 256 12.81 -24.53 55.54
N LYS A 257 11.68 -25.04 55.01
CA LYS A 257 10.96 -26.15 55.63
C LYS A 257 11.81 -27.43 55.65
N LYS A 258 12.47 -27.79 54.54
CA LYS A 258 13.37 -28.96 54.48
C LYS A 258 14.53 -28.84 55.48
N GLU A 259 15.17 -27.67 55.53
CA GLU A 259 16.26 -27.43 56.49
C GLU A 259 15.82 -27.57 57.95
N LEU A 260 14.60 -27.13 58.28
CA LEU A 260 14.03 -27.31 59.62
C LEU A 260 13.72 -28.78 59.91
N GLU A 261 13.13 -29.51 58.96
CA GLU A 261 12.84 -30.94 59.10
C GLU A 261 14.12 -31.78 59.28
N GLU A 262 15.23 -31.40 58.64
CA GLU A 262 16.54 -32.04 58.84
C GLU A 262 17.13 -31.78 60.23
N LYS A 263 16.95 -30.58 60.79
CA LYS A 263 17.43 -30.22 62.14
C LYS A 263 16.64 -30.90 63.27
N LEU A 264 15.44 -31.40 62.97
CA LEU A 264 14.54 -32.07 63.93
C LEU A 264 14.72 -33.59 63.98
N LYS A 265 15.57 -34.17 63.11
CA LYS A 265 15.97 -35.58 63.12
C LYS A 265 17.28 -35.78 63.88
#